data_AF-A0A168E1A6-F1
#
_entry.id   AF-A0A168E1A6-F1
#
_cell.length_a   1.000
_cell.length_b   1.000
_cell.length_c   1.000
_cell.angle_alpha   90.00
_cell.angle_beta   90.00
_cell.angle_gamma   90.00
#
_symmetry.space_group_name_H-M   'P 1'
#
loop_
_entity.id
_entity.type
_entity.pdbx_description
1 polymer ?
#
loop_
_entity_poly.entity_id
_entity_poly.type
_entity_poly.pdbx_seq_one_letter_code
_entity_poly.pdbx_strand_id
1 'polypeptide(L)'
;MRSVFLLPLALVLGAVAQDEQAGEDVQHCGTNSTDGVAHADFLIESRQKHVLQPFTIETYIHYVAPSNPPDKVKTKLQDSARKQLDVLNAAFEPSGISFTRNKPRFWADARFASIQSGSDLAAMIEKYRVGDDAKILNLFVPYSPSQKVLGTGACISFDDLFVRKTSPMSSDGCFIRPTTLPGHSFERYNEGKMAVHEVGHWLGLYHTFQGGCTGKGDFMPDTPAQAYETFGCNVTQDTCPDQPGLDPIHNYMGYSDE
;
A
#
# COMPACT_ATOMS: atom_id res chain seq x y z
N MET A 1 -34.02 3.20 23.77
CA MET A 1 -33.86 1.75 23.54
C MET A 1 -32.98 1.57 22.32
N ARG A 2 -31.84 0.89 22.49
CA ARG A 2 -30.84 0.63 21.46
C ARG A 2 -31.43 -0.37 20.44
N SER A 3 -31.60 0.04 19.20
CA SER A 3 -31.83 -0.90 18.11
C SER A 3 -30.49 -1.46 17.65
N VAL A 4 -30.27 -2.71 18.01
CA VAL A 4 -29.28 -3.62 17.44
C VAL A 4 -29.70 -3.85 15.99
N PHE A 5 -28.95 -3.30 15.03
CA PHE A 5 -29.01 -3.75 13.65
C PHE A 5 -27.75 -4.53 13.33
N LEU A 6 -27.99 -5.80 13.03
CA LEU A 6 -27.01 -6.80 12.64
C LEU A 6 -26.20 -6.33 11.42
N LEU A 7 -24.89 -6.45 11.53
CA LEU A 7 -23.91 -6.36 10.45
C LEU A 7 -24.21 -7.40 9.36
N PRO A 8 -24.13 -7.02 8.08
CA PRO A 8 -23.48 -7.84 7.08
C PRO A 8 -22.01 -7.44 7.02
N LEU A 9 -21.17 -8.34 7.54
CA LEU A 9 -19.74 -8.42 7.33
C LEU A 9 -19.52 -8.72 5.83
N ALA A 10 -19.05 -7.75 5.05
CA ALA A 10 -18.66 -7.98 3.66
C ALA A 10 -17.18 -7.62 3.51
N LEU A 11 -16.39 -8.70 3.57
CA LEU A 11 -14.99 -8.92 3.21
C LEU A 11 -14.08 -7.70 3.05
N VAL A 12 -13.20 -7.57 4.04
CA VAL A 12 -11.78 -7.30 3.79
C VAL A 12 -11.27 -8.46 2.95
N LEU A 13 -11.00 -8.24 1.66
CA LEU A 13 -10.09 -9.11 0.92
C LEU A 13 -8.70 -8.81 1.45
N GLY A 14 -8.32 -9.54 2.50
CA GLY A 14 -6.92 -9.70 2.82
C GLY A 14 -6.28 -10.39 1.63
N ALA A 15 -5.37 -9.71 0.96
CA ALA A 15 -4.45 -10.37 0.04
C ALA A 15 -3.63 -11.35 0.88
N VAL A 16 -4.07 -12.62 0.89
CA VAL A 16 -3.22 -13.72 1.30
C VAL A 16 -2.35 -14.00 0.09
N ALA A 17 -1.16 -13.41 0.04
CA ALA A 17 -0.09 -13.99 -0.77
C ALA A 17 0.17 -15.38 -0.16
N GLN A 18 -0.38 -16.42 -0.78
CA GLN A 18 -0.07 -17.79 -0.41
C GLN A 18 1.38 -18.07 -0.84
N ASP A 19 2.17 -18.44 0.16
CA ASP A 19 3.54 -18.95 0.04
C ASP A 19 3.52 -20.23 -0.82
N GLU A 20 3.94 -20.14 -2.08
CA GLU A 20 4.29 -21.30 -2.87
C GLU A 20 5.81 -21.38 -3.08
N GLN A 21 6.31 -22.58 -2.82
CA GLN A 21 7.70 -22.95 -2.62
C GLN A 21 8.65 -22.57 -3.77
N ALA A 22 9.86 -22.22 -3.34
CA ALA A 22 11.04 -21.89 -4.12
C ALA A 22 11.34 -22.81 -5.31
N GLY A 23 11.66 -22.17 -6.44
CA GLY A 23 12.33 -22.73 -7.62
C GLY A 23 13.09 -21.61 -8.33
N GLU A 24 14.29 -21.93 -8.82
CA GLU A 24 15.28 -21.02 -9.42
C GLU A 24 14.75 -20.16 -10.59
N ASP A 25 15.35 -18.97 -10.73
CA ASP A 25 15.08 -17.89 -11.71
C ASP A 25 13.85 -17.01 -11.40
N VAL A 26 13.93 -16.24 -10.30
CA VAL A 26 12.87 -15.29 -9.91
C VAL A 26 12.97 -14.06 -10.81
N GLN A 27 12.10 -14.01 -11.82
CA GLN A 27 11.93 -12.84 -12.66
C GLN A 27 11.17 -11.77 -11.86
N HIS A 28 11.73 -10.56 -11.77
CA HIS A 28 11.16 -9.42 -11.03
C HIS A 28 10.34 -8.53 -11.98
N CYS A 29 9.10 -8.19 -11.60
CA CYS A 29 8.19 -7.35 -12.39
C CYS A 29 7.73 -6.08 -11.69
N GLY A 30 7.97 -5.91 -10.39
CA GLY A 30 7.51 -4.72 -9.69
C GLY A 30 8.16 -3.50 -10.31
N THR A 31 7.41 -2.40 -10.42
CA THR A 31 7.90 -1.20 -11.10
C THR A 31 9.28 -0.81 -10.57
N ASN A 32 10.27 -0.81 -11.46
CA ASN A 32 11.56 -0.20 -11.17
C ASN A 32 11.37 1.31 -11.27
N SER A 33 12.01 2.06 -10.37
CA SER A 33 11.95 3.54 -10.35
C SER A 33 12.42 4.22 -11.65
N THR A 34 12.89 3.47 -12.64
CA THR A 34 13.29 3.92 -13.98
C THR A 34 12.25 3.68 -15.06
N ASP A 35 11.22 2.86 -14.81
CA ASP A 35 10.30 2.40 -15.85
C ASP A 35 9.00 3.20 -15.78
N GLY A 36 9.15 4.50 -16.05
CA GLY A 36 8.05 5.40 -16.30
C GLY A 36 7.79 5.55 -17.79
N VAL A 37 6.50 5.69 -18.12
CA VAL A 37 5.94 6.17 -19.40
C VAL A 37 5.57 5.07 -20.41
N ALA A 38 4.33 4.60 -20.32
CA ALA A 38 3.60 4.11 -21.49
C ALA A 38 2.90 5.29 -22.18
N HIS A 39 3.11 5.40 -23.49
CA HIS A 39 2.63 6.51 -24.34
C HIS A 39 1.11 6.51 -24.53
N ALA A 40 0.48 7.63 -24.21
CA ALA A 40 -0.84 8.02 -24.71
C ALA A 40 -0.83 9.51 -25.12
N ASP A 41 -0.23 9.79 -26.28
CA ASP A 41 0.15 11.14 -26.73
C ASP A 41 -1.01 12.15 -26.84
N PHE A 42 -2.27 11.69 -26.87
CA PHE A 42 -3.43 12.59 -27.06
C PHE A 42 -4.08 13.07 -25.75
N LEU A 43 -3.97 12.34 -24.65
CA LEU A 43 -4.52 12.74 -23.34
C LEU A 43 -3.47 13.43 -22.44
N ILE A 44 -2.20 13.07 -22.64
CA ILE A 44 -1.04 13.65 -21.96
C ILE A 44 -0.92 15.15 -22.25
N GLU A 45 -1.11 15.59 -23.49
CA GLU A 45 -1.04 17.03 -23.84
C GLU A 45 -2.13 17.88 -23.15
N SER A 46 -3.27 17.28 -22.78
CA SER A 46 -4.35 18.00 -22.10
C SER A 46 -4.12 18.12 -20.58
N ARG A 47 -3.50 17.10 -19.95
CA ARG A 47 -3.18 17.10 -18.51
C ARG A 47 -1.84 17.76 -18.19
N GLN A 48 -0.87 17.75 -19.10
CA GLN A 48 0.40 18.48 -18.97
C GLN A 48 0.24 20.01 -18.93
N LYS A 49 -0.94 20.55 -19.27
CA LYS A 49 -1.21 21.99 -19.15
C LYS A 49 -1.44 22.47 -17.72
N HIS A 50 -1.64 21.56 -16.78
CA HIS A 50 -1.60 21.88 -15.36
C HIS A 50 -0.23 21.44 -14.83
N VAL A 51 0.62 22.42 -14.48
CA VAL A 51 1.81 22.15 -13.67
C VAL A 51 1.33 21.42 -12.42
N LEU A 52 1.66 20.13 -12.28
CA LEU A 52 1.49 19.42 -11.01
C LEU A 52 2.28 20.21 -9.98
N GLN A 53 1.56 20.91 -9.09
CA GLN A 53 2.21 21.61 -8.01
C GLN A 53 2.77 20.55 -7.08
N PRO A 54 4.08 20.57 -6.77
CA PRO A 54 4.67 19.61 -5.86
C PRO A 54 3.85 19.54 -4.58
N PHE A 55 3.36 18.34 -4.27
CA PHE A 55 2.55 18.09 -3.08
C PHE A 55 3.35 17.28 -2.09
N THR A 56 3.67 17.89 -0.95
CA THR A 56 4.40 17.22 0.11
C THR A 56 3.43 16.71 1.17
N ILE A 57 3.44 15.39 1.38
CA ILE A 57 2.70 14.69 2.42
C ILE A 57 3.58 14.60 3.66
N GLU A 58 3.10 15.15 4.78
CA GLU A 58 3.79 15.00 6.05
C GLU A 58 3.67 13.55 6.51
N THR A 59 4.78 12.86 6.71
CA THR A 59 4.76 11.40 6.93
C THR A 59 5.37 11.01 8.27
N TYR A 60 4.69 10.15 9.01
CA TYR A 60 5.19 9.55 10.25
C TYR A 60 5.18 8.03 10.14
N ILE A 61 6.36 7.43 10.34
CA ILE A 61 6.49 5.97 10.47
C ILE A 61 6.44 5.60 11.95
N HIS A 62 5.56 4.66 12.30
CA HIS A 62 5.33 4.19 13.66
C HIS A 62 5.68 2.71 13.79
N TYR A 63 6.68 2.39 14.61
CA TYR A 63 6.97 1.02 15.01
C TYR A 63 6.23 0.67 16.29
N VAL A 64 5.42 -0.40 16.25
CA VAL A 64 4.67 -0.89 17.42
C VAL A 64 5.19 -2.25 17.82
N ALA A 65 5.76 -2.35 19.03
CA ALA A 65 6.40 -3.55 19.55
C ALA A 65 5.76 -3.96 20.88
N PRO A 66 5.83 -5.25 21.29
CA PRO A 66 5.21 -5.69 22.54
C PRO A 66 5.89 -5.11 23.79
N SER A 67 7.12 -4.63 23.64
CA SER A 67 7.91 -3.96 24.67
C SER A 67 8.80 -2.91 24.03
N ASN A 68 9.42 -2.05 24.84
CA ASN A 68 10.34 -1.03 24.34
C ASN A 68 11.54 -1.71 23.66
N PRO A 69 11.77 -1.48 22.35
CA PRO A 69 12.92 -2.05 21.67
C PRO A 69 14.22 -1.44 22.22
N PRO A 70 15.30 -2.23 22.36
CA PRO A 70 16.63 -1.69 22.70
C PRO A 70 17.09 -0.64 21.69
N ASP A 71 17.94 0.30 22.10
CA ASP A 71 18.36 1.41 21.23
C ASP A 71 19.07 0.93 19.96
N LYS A 72 19.87 -0.15 20.05
CA LYS A 72 20.48 -0.78 18.87
C LYS A 72 19.44 -1.27 17.85
N VAL A 73 18.28 -1.74 18.31
CA VAL A 73 17.16 -2.13 17.43
C VAL A 73 16.49 -0.89 16.85
N LYS A 74 16.25 0.16 17.66
CA LYS A 74 15.70 1.42 17.18
C LYS A 74 16.55 2.06 16.08
N THR A 75 17.88 2.03 16.19
CA THR A 75 18.78 2.54 15.14
C THR A 75 18.59 1.80 13.82
N LYS A 76 18.50 0.46 13.84
CA LYS A 76 18.23 -0.33 12.63
C LYS A 76 16.85 -0.04 12.03
N LEU A 77 15.85 0.16 12.87
CA LEU A 77 14.50 0.53 12.44
C LEU A 77 14.46 1.96 11.88
N GLN A 78 15.28 2.88 12.41
CA GLN A 78 15.46 4.22 11.81
C GLN A 78 16.04 4.14 10.40
N ASP A 79 17.05 3.31 10.19
CA ASP A 79 17.60 3.08 8.85
C ASP A 79 16.57 2.43 7.91
N SER A 80 15.76 1.49 8.42
CA SER A 80 14.69 0.85 7.65
C SER A 80 13.61 1.87 7.24
N ALA A 81 13.19 2.74 8.16
CA ALA A 81 12.25 3.82 7.88
C ALA A 81 12.79 4.79 6.82
N ARG A 82 14.08 5.13 6.88
CA ARG A 82 14.72 5.98 5.86
C ARG A 82 14.67 5.34 4.48
N LYS A 83 15.03 4.06 4.37
CA LYS A 83 14.95 3.31 3.11
C LYS A 83 13.53 3.22 2.58
N GLN A 84 12.54 2.97 3.44
CA GLN A 84 11.14 2.93 3.01
C GLN A 84 10.67 4.28 2.46
N LEU A 85 11.09 5.40 3.08
CA LEU A 85 10.82 6.74 2.56
C LEU A 85 11.59 7.04 1.27
N ASP A 86 12.77 6.45 1.07
CA ASP A 86 13.49 6.53 -0.22
C ASP A 86 12.63 5.90 -1.33
N VAL A 87 12.08 4.70 -1.09
CA VAL A 87 11.23 3.96 -2.04
C VAL A 87 9.94 4.72 -2.34
N LEU A 88 9.24 5.23 -1.30
CA LEU A 88 8.03 6.04 -1.49
C LEU A 88 8.32 7.31 -2.31
N ASN A 89 9.37 8.06 -1.96
CA ASN A 89 9.69 9.27 -2.73
C ASN A 89 10.07 8.93 -4.17
N ALA A 90 10.80 7.85 -4.43
CA ALA A 90 11.15 7.46 -5.80
C ALA A 90 9.91 7.06 -6.63
N ALA A 91 9.00 6.27 -6.06
CA ALA A 91 7.81 5.80 -6.77
C ALA A 91 6.82 6.92 -7.11
N PHE A 92 6.72 7.95 -6.25
CA PHE A 92 5.76 9.04 -6.39
C PHE A 92 6.33 10.32 -7.01
N GLU A 93 7.65 10.40 -7.23
CA GLU A 93 8.32 11.54 -7.86
C GLU A 93 7.74 11.89 -9.24
N PRO A 94 7.47 10.93 -10.15
CA PRO A 94 6.90 11.24 -11.47
C PRO A 94 5.51 11.89 -11.38
N SER A 95 4.79 11.68 -10.28
CA SER A 95 3.48 12.27 -9.99
C SER A 95 3.57 13.61 -9.24
N GLY A 96 4.78 14.12 -8.99
CA GLY A 96 5.01 15.36 -8.23
C GLY A 96 4.66 15.26 -6.75
N ILE A 97 4.55 14.04 -6.19
CA ILE A 97 4.25 13.80 -4.79
C ILE A 97 5.53 13.45 -4.04
N SER A 98 5.69 14.03 -2.85
CA SER A 98 6.85 13.78 -1.97
C SER A 98 6.41 13.54 -0.52
N PHE A 99 7.25 12.85 0.25
CA PHE A 99 6.98 12.48 1.63
C PHE A 99 8.07 13.00 2.57
N THR A 100 7.67 13.67 3.65
CA THR A 100 8.63 14.20 4.64
C THR A 100 9.33 13.09 5.42
N ARG A 101 10.54 13.39 5.90
CA ARG A 101 11.38 12.44 6.67
C ARG A 101 11.36 12.77 8.15
N ASN A 102 10.20 12.62 8.77
CA ASN A 102 10.12 12.76 10.23
C ASN A 102 10.81 11.59 10.94
N LYS A 103 11.30 11.84 12.16
CA LYS A 103 11.89 10.77 12.99
C LYS A 103 10.82 9.70 13.27
N PRO A 104 11.13 8.40 13.08
CA PRO A 104 10.16 7.35 13.36
C PRO A 104 9.85 7.31 14.86
N ARG A 105 8.62 6.91 15.16
CA ARG A 105 8.10 6.78 16.52
C ARG A 105 8.08 5.32 16.94
N PHE A 106 8.26 5.08 18.23
CA PHE A 106 8.31 3.74 18.81
C PHE A 106 7.30 3.62 19.94
N TRP A 107 6.47 2.60 19.88
CA TRP A 107 5.41 2.35 20.85
C TRP A 107 5.55 0.96 21.44
N ALA A 108 5.52 0.87 22.78
CA ALA A 108 5.46 -0.39 23.51
C ALA A 108 4.02 -0.73 23.84
N ASP A 109 3.39 -1.56 23.00
CA ASP A 109 1.99 -1.95 23.12
C ASP A 109 1.79 -3.38 22.59
N ALA A 110 1.71 -4.35 23.51
CA ALA A 110 1.51 -5.75 23.16
C ALA A 110 0.19 -6.03 22.44
N ARG A 111 -0.85 -5.20 22.63
CA ARG A 111 -2.12 -5.36 21.93
C ARG A 111 -1.97 -5.06 20.45
N PHE A 112 -1.28 -3.98 20.12
CA PHE A 112 -1.14 -3.49 18.73
C PHE A 112 0.15 -3.94 18.05
N ALA A 113 1.03 -4.64 18.77
CA ALA A 113 2.20 -5.28 18.19
C ALA A 113 1.84 -6.39 17.18
N SER A 114 0.60 -6.90 17.17
CA SER A 114 0.13 -7.94 16.25
C SER A 114 -1.36 -7.78 15.96
N ILE A 115 -1.72 -6.85 15.07
CA ILE A 115 -3.12 -6.59 14.71
C ILE A 115 -3.73 -7.77 13.94
N GLN A 116 -5.00 -8.08 14.23
CA GLN A 116 -5.71 -9.24 13.66
C GLN A 116 -6.92 -8.86 12.82
N SER A 117 -7.36 -7.60 12.91
CA SER A 117 -8.62 -7.14 12.36
C SER A 117 -8.53 -5.67 11.95
N GLY A 118 -9.41 -5.24 11.03
CA GLY A 118 -9.55 -3.82 10.69
C GLY A 118 -9.93 -2.95 11.90
N SER A 119 -10.65 -3.51 12.89
CA SER A 119 -10.92 -2.80 14.15
C SER A 119 -9.69 -2.60 15.02
N ASP A 120 -8.74 -3.54 15.01
CA ASP A 120 -7.46 -3.35 15.72
C ASP A 120 -6.62 -2.29 15.02
N LEU A 121 -6.61 -2.28 13.68
CA LEU A 121 -5.94 -1.25 12.88
C LEU A 121 -6.51 0.15 13.21
N ALA A 122 -7.83 0.32 13.11
CA ALA A 122 -8.48 1.60 13.40
C ALA A 122 -8.17 2.09 14.83
N ALA A 123 -8.23 1.19 15.83
CA ALA A 123 -7.95 1.55 17.21
C ALA A 123 -6.44 1.86 17.47
N MET A 124 -5.54 1.20 16.74
CA MET A 124 -4.10 1.51 16.79
C MET A 124 -3.83 2.90 16.21
N ILE A 125 -4.42 3.19 15.04
CA ILE A 125 -4.28 4.48 14.38
C ILE A 125 -4.84 5.58 15.29
N GLU A 126 -6.08 5.44 15.77
CA GLU A 126 -6.71 6.43 16.65
C GLU A 126 -5.88 6.74 17.90
N LYS A 127 -5.19 5.74 18.45
CA LYS A 127 -4.35 5.91 19.64
C LYS A 127 -3.03 6.65 19.37
N TYR A 128 -2.44 6.49 18.18
CA TYR A 128 -1.05 6.84 17.93
C TYR A 128 -0.82 7.80 16.76
N ARG A 129 -1.85 8.09 15.97
CA ARG A 129 -1.82 9.04 14.85
C ARG A 129 -1.28 10.39 15.32
N VAL A 130 -0.49 11.02 14.46
CA VAL A 130 -0.04 12.40 14.61
C VAL A 130 -0.91 13.28 13.72
N GLY A 131 -1.48 14.32 14.32
CA GLY A 131 -2.29 15.33 13.65
C GLY A 131 -3.67 14.83 13.22
N ASP A 132 -4.49 15.78 12.76
CA ASP A 132 -5.90 15.63 12.40
C ASP A 132 -6.19 16.15 10.98
N ASP A 133 -5.16 16.30 10.15
CA ASP A 133 -5.24 16.74 8.76
C ASP A 133 -5.06 15.55 7.80
N ALA A 134 -5.82 15.55 6.70
CA ALA A 134 -5.71 14.62 5.57
C ALA A 134 -4.34 14.63 4.88
N LYS A 135 -3.54 15.68 5.06
CA LYS A 135 -2.18 15.80 4.50
C LYS A 135 -1.11 15.07 5.29
N ILE A 136 -1.50 14.40 6.38
CA ILE A 136 -0.58 13.67 7.26
C ILE A 136 -0.78 12.17 7.07
N LEU A 137 0.21 11.50 6.50
CA LEU A 137 0.28 10.05 6.38
C LEU A 137 0.90 9.46 7.66
N ASN A 138 0.14 8.58 8.32
CA ASN A 138 0.64 7.78 9.43
C ASN A 138 0.78 6.32 8.97
N LEU A 139 2.02 5.87 8.80
CA LEU A 139 2.37 4.52 8.34
C LEU A 139 2.84 3.66 9.52
N PHE A 140 2.05 2.66 9.88
CA PHE A 140 2.31 1.77 11.01
C PHE A 140 3.02 0.49 10.58
N VAL A 141 3.97 0.06 11.41
CA VAL A 141 4.74 -1.17 11.25
C VAL A 141 4.68 -1.96 12.55
N PRO A 142 3.64 -2.79 12.75
CA PRO A 142 3.48 -3.63 13.93
C PRO A 142 4.44 -4.82 13.89
N TYR A 143 5.06 -5.17 15.03
CA TYR A 143 6.08 -6.23 15.16
C TYR A 143 5.69 -7.58 14.53
N SER A 144 4.42 -7.97 14.59
CA SER A 144 3.78 -9.10 13.88
C SER A 144 4.55 -10.43 13.96
N PRO A 145 4.68 -11.04 15.16
CA PRO A 145 5.40 -12.31 15.33
C PRO A 145 4.58 -13.56 14.99
N SER A 146 3.31 -13.40 14.62
CA SER A 146 2.31 -14.46 14.45
C SER A 146 1.97 -14.65 12.96
N GLN A 147 1.58 -15.86 12.56
CA GLN A 147 1.01 -16.12 11.23
C GLN A 147 -0.46 -15.65 11.09
N LYS A 148 -1.15 -15.43 12.22
CA LYS A 148 -2.42 -14.70 12.21
C LYS A 148 -2.09 -13.22 12.22
N VAL A 149 -2.21 -12.57 11.07
CA VAL A 149 -2.07 -11.13 10.85
C VAL A 149 -3.19 -10.70 9.92
N LEU A 150 -3.57 -9.42 9.97
CA LEU A 150 -4.60 -8.85 9.09
C LEU A 150 -4.25 -8.99 7.59
N GLY A 151 -2.95 -9.05 7.26
CA GLY A 151 -2.44 -9.13 5.89
C GLY A 151 -1.00 -8.63 5.82
N THR A 152 -0.52 -8.37 4.60
CA THR A 152 0.78 -7.74 4.32
C THR A 152 0.75 -6.21 4.41
N GLY A 153 -0.43 -5.62 4.23
CA GLY A 153 -0.71 -4.21 4.38
C GLY A 153 -2.22 -3.95 4.36
N ALA A 154 -2.61 -2.75 4.79
CA ALA A 154 -3.94 -2.16 4.54
C ALA A 154 -3.92 -0.68 4.91
N CYS A 155 -4.80 0.11 4.29
CA CYS A 155 -5.12 1.47 4.71
C CYS A 155 -6.58 1.63 5.12
N ILE A 156 -6.82 2.59 6.00
CA ILE A 156 -8.11 3.20 6.21
C ILE A 156 -7.95 4.65 5.76
N SER A 157 -8.72 5.06 4.75
CA SER A 157 -8.75 6.46 4.29
C SER A 157 -9.97 7.16 4.86
N PHE A 158 -9.82 8.40 5.33
CA PHE A 158 -10.96 9.19 5.82
C PHE A 158 -11.99 9.43 4.71
N ASP A 159 -11.54 9.63 3.47
CA ASP A 159 -12.36 9.72 2.26
C ASP A 159 -12.16 8.42 1.46
N ASP A 160 -12.76 7.36 1.96
CA ASP A 160 -12.72 6.06 1.29
C ASP A 160 -13.61 6.13 0.03
N LEU A 161 -12.96 6.45 -1.08
CA LEU A 161 -13.57 6.52 -2.40
C LEU A 161 -14.08 5.14 -2.87
N PHE A 162 -13.55 4.03 -2.33
CA PHE A 162 -13.93 2.66 -2.68
C PHE A 162 -15.36 2.33 -2.27
N VAL A 163 -15.73 2.69 -1.04
CA VAL A 163 -17.08 2.41 -0.49
C VAL A 163 -17.95 3.65 -0.37
N ARG A 164 -17.48 4.82 -0.84
CA ARG A 164 -18.16 6.13 -0.68
C ARG A 164 -18.58 6.36 0.77
N LYS A 165 -17.67 6.04 1.68
CA LYS A 165 -17.92 6.11 3.12
C LYS A 165 -16.83 6.96 3.75
N THR A 166 -17.26 7.95 4.52
CA THR A 166 -16.32 8.70 5.34
C THR A 166 -15.97 7.87 6.57
N SER A 167 -14.70 7.48 6.68
CA SER A 167 -14.15 6.98 7.94
C SER A 167 -13.77 8.16 8.83
N PRO A 168 -13.81 8.05 10.16
CA PRO A 168 -13.30 9.11 11.02
C PRO A 168 -11.85 9.44 10.66
N MET A 169 -11.50 10.73 10.57
CA MET A 169 -10.11 11.17 10.36
C MET A 169 -9.15 10.57 11.40
N SER A 170 -9.64 10.30 12.62
CA SER A 170 -8.85 9.64 13.67
C SER A 170 -8.44 8.20 13.31
N SER A 171 -9.10 7.56 12.36
CA SER A 171 -8.76 6.23 11.86
C SER A 171 -7.97 6.23 10.55
N ASP A 172 -7.68 7.42 10.00
CA ASP A 172 -6.94 7.56 8.75
C ASP A 172 -5.48 7.11 8.90
N GLY A 173 -5.00 6.25 8.00
CA GLY A 173 -3.62 5.78 8.01
C GLY A 173 -3.49 4.35 7.49
N CYS A 174 -2.24 3.89 7.41
CA CYS A 174 -1.89 2.62 6.79
C CYS A 174 -1.07 1.75 7.74
N PHE A 175 -1.06 0.45 7.50
CA PHE A 175 -0.03 -0.42 8.05
C PHE A 175 0.62 -1.26 6.95
N ILE A 176 1.86 -1.66 7.19
CA ILE A 176 2.57 -2.69 6.42
C ILE A 176 3.22 -3.69 7.37
N ARG A 177 3.35 -4.93 6.93
CA ARG A 177 4.06 -5.98 7.66
C ARG A 177 5.57 -5.67 7.68
N PRO A 178 6.28 -5.84 8.80
CA PRO A 178 7.71 -5.51 8.88
C PRO A 178 8.58 -6.25 7.85
N THR A 179 8.18 -7.46 7.47
CA THR A 179 8.95 -8.31 6.56
C THR A 179 8.95 -7.79 5.12
N THR A 180 8.06 -6.87 4.75
CA THR A 180 8.01 -6.24 3.42
C THR A 180 8.84 -4.96 3.32
N LEU A 181 9.45 -4.52 4.42
CA LEU A 181 10.36 -3.38 4.40
C LEU A 181 11.60 -3.69 3.53
N PRO A 182 12.23 -2.65 2.94
CA PRO A 182 13.42 -2.80 2.10
C PRO A 182 14.54 -3.63 2.76
N GLY A 183 14.86 -4.78 2.16
CA GLY A 183 15.89 -5.71 2.58
C GLY A 183 15.51 -6.64 3.76
N HIS A 184 14.23 -6.79 4.07
CA HIS A 184 13.74 -7.74 5.08
C HIS A 184 13.40 -9.11 4.46
N SER A 185 12.74 -9.99 5.22
CA SER A 185 12.71 -11.43 4.95
C SER A 185 11.55 -11.94 4.10
N PHE A 186 10.66 -11.08 3.59
CA PHE A 186 9.59 -11.54 2.68
C PHE A 186 10.13 -11.56 1.25
N GLU A 187 10.72 -12.69 0.83
CA GLU A 187 11.21 -12.87 -0.53
C GLU A 187 10.16 -12.46 -1.57
N ARG A 188 10.59 -11.78 -2.64
CA ARG A 188 9.74 -11.17 -3.70
C ARG A 188 8.89 -9.96 -3.28
N TYR A 189 8.83 -9.61 -1.99
CA TYR A 189 8.03 -8.48 -1.51
C TYR A 189 8.78 -7.64 -0.46
N ASN A 190 10.11 -7.62 -0.53
CA ASN A 190 11.00 -6.98 0.44
C ASN A 190 11.78 -5.79 -0.14
N GLU A 191 11.30 -5.18 -1.22
CA GLU A 191 11.84 -3.95 -1.80
C GLU A 191 11.08 -2.71 -1.31
N GLY A 192 9.99 -2.89 -0.57
CA GLY A 192 9.19 -1.83 0.03
C GLY A 192 8.08 -1.30 -0.88
N LYS A 193 7.77 -1.99 -1.99
CA LYS A 193 6.69 -1.58 -2.92
C LYS A 193 5.32 -1.88 -2.33
N MET A 194 5.21 -2.77 -1.34
CA MET A 194 4.00 -2.93 -0.53
C MET A 194 3.55 -1.61 0.12
N ALA A 195 4.47 -0.79 0.64
CA ALA A 195 4.09 0.52 1.16
C ALA A 195 3.62 1.47 0.06
N VAL A 196 4.19 1.36 -1.14
CA VAL A 196 3.78 2.16 -2.31
C VAL A 196 2.35 1.80 -2.71
N HIS A 197 2.03 0.51 -2.77
CA HIS A 197 0.70 -0.02 -3.04
C HIS A 197 -0.33 0.51 -2.04
N GLU A 198 -0.06 0.34 -0.75
CA GLU A 198 -0.97 0.80 0.31
C GLU A 198 -1.15 2.32 0.27
N VAL A 199 -0.08 3.09 0.10
CA VAL A 199 -0.18 4.55 -0.03
C VAL A 199 -0.93 4.96 -1.30
N GLY A 200 -0.86 4.16 -2.38
CA GLY A 200 -1.70 4.32 -3.56
C GLY A 200 -3.19 4.21 -3.22
N HIS A 201 -3.59 3.20 -2.45
CA HIS A 201 -4.97 3.11 -1.92
C HIS A 201 -5.33 4.28 -1.02
N TRP A 202 -4.40 4.71 -0.15
CA TRP A 202 -4.64 5.88 0.70
C TRP A 202 -4.93 7.15 -0.11
N LEU A 203 -4.29 7.27 -1.28
CA LEU A 203 -4.51 8.34 -2.26
C LEU A 203 -5.69 8.07 -3.22
N GLY A 204 -6.41 6.96 -3.05
CA GLY A 204 -7.64 6.65 -3.79
C GLY A 204 -7.46 5.84 -5.07
N LEU A 205 -6.29 5.22 -5.29
CA LEU A 205 -6.06 4.34 -6.45
C LEU A 205 -6.66 2.95 -6.22
N TYR A 206 -7.33 2.41 -7.22
CA TYR A 206 -7.90 1.07 -7.18
C TYR A 206 -6.89 0.03 -7.65
N HIS A 207 -7.13 -1.23 -7.28
CA HIS A 207 -6.45 -2.36 -7.91
C HIS A 207 -6.69 -2.37 -9.41
N THR A 208 -5.67 -2.74 -10.19
CA THR A 208 -5.74 -2.80 -11.65
C THR A 208 -6.78 -3.79 -12.18
N PHE A 209 -7.04 -4.86 -11.42
CA PHE A 209 -8.05 -5.87 -11.73
C PHE A 209 -9.47 -5.49 -11.26
N GLN A 210 -9.68 -4.28 -10.75
CA GLN A 210 -10.99 -3.83 -10.32
C GLN A 210 -11.95 -3.76 -11.52
N GLY A 211 -13.14 -4.35 -11.37
CA GLY A 211 -14.17 -4.33 -12.42
C GLY A 211 -13.97 -5.34 -13.56
N GLY A 212 -12.84 -6.05 -13.62
CA GLY A 212 -12.59 -7.09 -14.61
C GLY A 212 -12.58 -6.58 -16.06
N CYS A 213 -12.61 -7.51 -17.02
CA CYS A 213 -12.48 -7.19 -18.45
C CYS A 213 -13.60 -6.33 -19.05
N THR A 214 -14.77 -6.26 -18.41
CA THR A 214 -15.96 -5.60 -18.98
C THR A 214 -16.55 -4.52 -18.08
N GLY A 215 -16.00 -4.33 -16.88
CA GLY A 215 -16.44 -3.31 -15.94
C GLY A 215 -15.81 -1.95 -16.23
N LYS A 216 -15.85 -1.07 -15.22
CA LYS A 216 -15.29 0.29 -15.31
C LYS A 216 -13.77 0.36 -15.07
N GLY A 217 -13.11 -0.78 -14.91
CA GLY A 217 -11.72 -0.85 -14.51
C GLY A 217 -11.49 -0.26 -13.11
N ASP A 218 -10.25 0.17 -12.91
CA ASP A 218 -9.73 0.95 -11.78
C ASP A 218 -10.02 2.47 -11.91
N PHE A 219 -10.85 2.86 -12.89
CA PHE A 219 -11.16 4.24 -13.28
C PHE A 219 -9.97 5.03 -13.86
N MET A 220 -8.88 4.36 -14.26
CA MET A 220 -7.75 4.95 -14.96
C MET A 220 -7.75 4.51 -16.43
N PRO A 221 -8.01 5.43 -17.40
CA PRO A 221 -8.12 5.06 -18.81
C PRO A 221 -6.85 4.48 -19.45
N ASP A 222 -5.69 4.67 -18.82
CA ASP A 222 -4.38 4.20 -19.26
C ASP A 222 -3.94 2.89 -18.60
N THR A 223 -4.73 2.33 -17.68
CA THR A 223 -4.52 0.98 -17.15
C THR A 223 -5.23 -0.03 -18.06
N PRO A 224 -4.52 -0.98 -18.70
CA PRO A 224 -5.14 -2.11 -19.40
C PRO A 224 -6.09 -2.90 -18.51
N ALA A 225 -7.17 -3.44 -19.09
CA ALA A 225 -8.14 -4.22 -18.33
C ALA A 225 -7.52 -5.53 -17.85
N GLN A 226 -7.77 -5.87 -16.59
CA GLN A 226 -7.30 -7.11 -15.96
C GLN A 226 -8.47 -7.81 -15.26
N ALA A 227 -8.57 -9.14 -15.42
CA ALA A 227 -9.72 -9.90 -14.95
C ALA A 227 -9.70 -10.19 -13.44
N TYR A 228 -8.50 -10.49 -12.91
CA TYR A 228 -8.25 -10.89 -11.53
C TYR A 228 -6.78 -10.63 -11.17
N GLU A 229 -6.44 -10.74 -9.89
CA GLU A 229 -5.08 -10.54 -9.40
C GLU A 229 -4.09 -11.56 -9.98
N THR A 230 -2.91 -11.08 -10.38
CA THR A 230 -1.84 -11.93 -10.92
C THR A 230 -0.55 -11.76 -10.13
N PHE A 231 0.10 -12.89 -9.84
CA PHE A 231 1.34 -12.98 -9.09
C PHE A 231 2.51 -13.38 -9.99
N GLY A 232 3.74 -13.15 -9.53
CA GLY A 232 4.93 -13.41 -10.34
C GLY A 232 5.07 -12.45 -11.52
N CYS A 233 6.04 -12.74 -12.41
CA CYS A 233 6.47 -11.87 -13.51
C CYS A 233 6.23 -12.51 -14.89
N ASN A 234 5.00 -12.88 -15.21
CA ASN A 234 4.67 -13.31 -16.57
C ASN A 234 4.45 -12.08 -17.48
N VAL A 235 5.48 -11.65 -18.21
CA VAL A 235 5.42 -10.48 -19.12
C VAL A 235 4.47 -10.64 -20.31
N THR A 236 3.96 -11.85 -20.55
CA THR A 236 2.97 -12.14 -21.60
C THR A 236 1.56 -12.37 -21.04
N GLN A 237 1.35 -12.07 -19.76
CA GLN A 237 0.06 -12.25 -19.11
C GLN A 237 -1.01 -11.37 -19.76
N ASP A 238 -2.12 -11.99 -20.12
CA ASP A 238 -3.29 -11.33 -20.69
C ASP A 238 -4.54 -12.08 -20.22
N THR A 239 -5.15 -11.56 -19.17
CA THR A 239 -6.37 -12.12 -18.61
C THR A 239 -7.62 -11.60 -19.30
N CYS A 240 -7.49 -10.59 -20.16
CA CYS A 240 -8.56 -9.95 -20.91
C CYS A 240 -8.23 -9.85 -22.41
N PRO A 241 -8.09 -10.99 -23.12
CA PRO A 241 -7.57 -11.02 -24.50
C PRO A 241 -8.46 -10.35 -25.55
N ASP A 242 -9.74 -10.12 -25.20
CA ASP A 242 -10.68 -9.37 -26.04
C ASP A 242 -10.61 -7.85 -25.79
N GLN A 243 -9.77 -7.39 -24.84
CA GLN A 243 -9.52 -5.98 -24.53
C GLN A 243 -8.12 -5.55 -25.02
N PRO A 244 -7.89 -4.24 -25.23
CA PRO A 244 -6.56 -3.77 -25.60
C PRO A 244 -5.55 -3.86 -24.45
N GLY A 245 -4.33 -4.33 -24.78
CA GLY A 245 -3.18 -4.34 -23.86
C GLY A 245 -2.99 -5.67 -23.15
N LEU A 246 -1.82 -5.81 -22.50
CA LEU A 246 -1.51 -6.93 -21.60
C LEU A 246 -1.85 -6.53 -20.16
N ASP A 247 -1.95 -7.52 -19.26
CA ASP A 247 -2.10 -7.25 -17.84
C ASP A 247 -0.99 -6.30 -17.34
N PRO A 248 -1.32 -5.27 -16.55
CA PRO A 248 -0.36 -4.26 -16.10
C PRO A 248 0.49 -4.78 -14.93
N ILE A 249 1.26 -5.86 -15.16
CA ILE A 249 2.08 -6.55 -14.13
C ILE A 249 3.16 -5.66 -13.49
N HIS A 250 3.49 -4.55 -14.14
CA HIS A 250 4.44 -3.56 -13.65
C HIS A 250 3.78 -2.43 -12.88
N ASN A 251 2.46 -2.43 -12.68
CA ASN A 251 1.76 -1.39 -11.93
C ASN A 251 1.78 -1.72 -10.43
N TYR A 252 2.15 -0.76 -9.59
CA TYR A 252 2.17 -0.92 -8.14
C TYR A 252 0.83 -1.35 -7.56
N MET A 253 -0.30 -1.05 -8.22
CA MET A 253 -1.64 -1.43 -7.79
C MET A 253 -2.06 -2.85 -8.22
N GLY A 254 -1.17 -3.62 -8.86
CA GLY A 254 -1.31 -5.07 -9.02
C GLY A 254 -0.70 -5.84 -7.83
N TYR A 255 -0.64 -7.17 -7.94
CA TYR A 255 -0.05 -8.09 -6.93
C TYR A 255 1.18 -8.85 -7.44
N SER A 256 1.78 -8.38 -8.52
CA SER A 256 2.96 -9.00 -9.11
C SER A 256 4.17 -8.83 -8.19
N ASP A 257 5.16 -9.72 -8.33
CA ASP A 257 6.36 -9.75 -7.48
C ASP A 257 7.13 -8.43 -7.60
N GLU A 258 7.74 -7.95 -6.50
CA GLU A 258 8.56 -6.72 -6.47
C GLU A 258 9.83 -6.87 -7.30
#